data_AF-A0A978SLN3-F1
#
_entry.id   AF-A0A978SLN3-F1
#
_cell.length_a   1.000
_cell.length_b   1.000
_cell.length_c   1.000
_cell.angle_alpha   90.00
_cell.angle_beta   90.00
_cell.angle_gamma   90.00
#
_symmetry.space_group_name_H-M   'P 1'
#
loop_
_entity.id
_entity.type
_entity.pdbx_description
1 polymer ?
#
loop_
_entity_poly.entity_id
_entity_poly.type
_entity_poly.pdbx_seq_one_letter_code
_entity_poly.pdbx_strand_id
1 'polypeptide(L)'
;MGMPCQVNSILKLGRDQYPAMLEQGAQHQVTKSGYRILPMDVPLALVNDDWVAHADIVVRRLQWEAGQTTLWFEVQRLYPTPFPVKE
;
A
#
# COMPACT_ATOMS: atom_id res chain seq x y z
N MET A 1 -24.91 -7.64 14.14
CA MET A 1 -23.85 -8.22 13.30
C MET A 1 -23.17 -7.07 12.56
N GLY A 2 -21.88 -6.82 12.79
CA GLY A 2 -21.15 -5.68 12.20
C GLY A 2 -20.27 -6.08 11.01
N MET A 3 -19.80 -5.09 10.25
CA MET A 3 -18.84 -5.28 9.16
C MET A 3 -17.41 -5.07 9.70
N PRO A 4 -16.57 -6.13 9.79
CA PRO A 4 -15.19 -5.97 10.25
C PRO A 4 -14.35 -5.31 9.15
N CYS A 5 -13.78 -4.15 9.47
CA CYS A 5 -12.90 -3.40 8.56
C CYS A 5 -11.61 -2.97 9.29
N GLN A 6 -10.51 -2.84 8.55
CA GLN A 6 -9.25 -2.29 9.03
C GLN A 6 -8.97 -0.95 8.35
N VAL A 7 -8.64 0.08 9.13
CA VAL A 7 -8.18 1.37 8.58
C VAL A 7 -6.65 1.36 8.50
N ASN A 8 -6.08 1.65 7.34
CA ASN A 8 -4.64 1.72 7.13
C ASN A 8 -4.25 3.08 6.53
N SER A 9 -3.32 3.78 7.18
CA SER A 9 -2.69 5.03 6.71
C SER A 9 -1.34 4.80 6.00
N ILE A 10 -0.91 3.54 5.91
CA ILE A 10 0.35 3.11 5.29
C ILE A 10 0.06 1.83 4.51
N LEU A 11 0.65 1.70 3.31
CA LEU A 11 0.59 0.46 2.55
C LEU A 11 1.82 -0.39 2.89
N LYS A 12 1.63 -1.41 3.74
CA LYS A 12 2.65 -2.43 4.01
C LYS A 12 2.54 -3.56 2.99
N LEU A 13 3.60 -3.84 2.22
CA LEU A 13 3.68 -4.99 1.33
C LEU A 13 4.67 -6.02 1.87
N GLY A 14 4.27 -7.29 1.79
CA GLY A 14 5.16 -8.39 2.11
C GLY A 14 6.09 -8.70 0.94
N ARG A 15 7.17 -9.46 1.18
CA ARG A 15 8.17 -9.80 0.14
C ARG A 15 7.57 -10.29 -1.17
N ASP A 16 6.57 -11.17 -1.11
CA ASP A 16 5.93 -11.76 -2.30
C ASP A 16 5.03 -10.78 -3.07
N GLN A 17 4.64 -9.67 -2.44
CA GLN A 17 3.79 -8.62 -3.02
C GLN A 17 4.59 -7.38 -3.38
N TYR A 18 5.86 -7.32 -2.99
CA TYR A 18 6.71 -6.16 -3.20
C TYR A 18 7.20 -6.15 -4.65
N PRO A 19 7.02 -5.05 -5.41
CA PRO A 19 7.52 -4.98 -6.78
C PRO A 19 9.04 -5.18 -6.82
N ALA A 20 9.53 -5.96 -7.79
CA ALA A 20 10.98 -6.18 -7.95
C ALA A 20 11.75 -4.88 -8.23
N MET A 21 11.09 -3.91 -8.87
CA MET A 21 11.61 -2.57 -9.10
C MET A 21 10.50 -1.56 -8.88
N LEU A 22 10.78 -0.53 -8.08
CA LEU A 22 9.91 0.61 -7.90
C LEU A 22 10.38 1.73 -8.82
N GLU A 23 9.55 2.12 -9.76
CA GLU A 23 9.79 3.25 -10.65
C GLU A 23 8.75 4.33 -10.38
N GLN A 24 9.16 5.60 -10.46
CA GLN A 24 8.22 6.70 -10.33
C GLN A 24 7.22 6.70 -11.49
N GLY A 25 5.92 6.85 -11.19
CA GLY A 25 4.81 6.76 -12.13
C GLY A 25 4.35 5.32 -12.42
N ALA A 26 5.07 4.30 -11.95
CA ALA A 26 4.65 2.92 -12.15
C ALA A 26 3.36 2.61 -11.38
N GLN A 27 2.50 1.81 -12.00
CA GLN A 27 1.25 1.35 -11.41
C GLN A 27 1.37 -0.11 -11.01
N HIS A 28 0.88 -0.43 -9.82
CA HIS A 28 0.91 -1.78 -9.27
C HIS A 28 -0.44 -2.16 -8.69
N GLN A 29 -0.72 -3.47 -8.72
CA GLN A 29 -1.90 -4.07 -8.11
C GLN A 29 -1.49 -5.00 -6.98
N VAL A 30 -2.16 -4.89 -5.83
CA VAL A 30 -1.92 -5.76 -4.68
C VAL A 30 -3.24 -6.17 -4.03
N THR A 31 -3.28 -7.39 -3.49
CA THR A 31 -4.44 -7.91 -2.77
C THR A 31 -4.10 -8.16 -1.30
N LYS A 32 -5.01 -7.74 -0.43
CA LYS A 32 -4.93 -7.91 1.02
C LYS A 32 -6.14 -8.69 1.52
N SER A 33 -5.92 -9.49 2.56
CA SER A 33 -7.03 -10.12 3.29
C SER A 33 -7.83 -9.10 4.09
N GLY A 34 -9.14 -9.36 4.19
CA GLY A 34 -10.11 -8.53 4.87
C GLY A 34 -10.51 -7.28 4.08
N TYR A 35 -11.52 -6.59 4.58
CA TYR A 35 -11.93 -5.27 4.08
C TYR A 35 -11.07 -4.19 4.73
N ARG A 36 -10.36 -3.44 3.88
CA ARG A 36 -9.44 -2.40 4.31
C ARG A 36 -9.85 -1.05 3.75
N ILE A 37 -9.85 -0.05 4.60
CA ILE A 37 -10.08 1.35 4.27
C ILE A 37 -8.72 2.00 4.18
N LEU A 38 -8.38 2.51 3.00
CA LEU A 38 -7.17 3.28 2.75
C LEU A 38 -7.58 4.64 2.17
N PRO A 39 -6.82 5.71 2.45
CA PRO A 39 -7.02 6.98 1.77
C PRO A 39 -6.86 6.85 0.26
N MET A 40 -7.79 7.43 -0.49
CA MET A 40 -7.80 7.46 -1.96
C MET A 40 -7.26 8.81 -2.44
N ASP A 41 -6.51 8.81 -3.55
CA ASP A 41 -6.00 10.02 -4.20
C ASP A 41 -5.14 10.95 -3.33
N VAL A 42 -4.59 10.43 -2.24
CA VAL A 42 -3.62 11.12 -1.38
C VAL A 42 -2.35 10.29 -1.20
N PRO A 43 -1.17 10.92 -0.96
CA PRO A 43 0.07 10.19 -0.77
C PRO A 43 0.08 9.35 0.51
N LEU A 44 0.55 8.11 0.41
CA LEU A 44 0.74 7.17 1.51
C LEU A 44 2.14 6.55 1.44
N ALA A 45 2.75 6.30 2.60
CA ALA A 45 4.02 5.59 2.63
C ALA A 45 3.84 4.13 2.19
N LEU A 46 4.69 3.68 1.28
CA LEU A 46 4.88 2.28 0.92
C LEU A 46 6.00 1.69 1.78
N VAL A 47 5.65 0.73 2.64
CA VAL A 47 6.61 0.07 3.55
C VAL A 47 6.74 -1.41 3.24
N ASN A 48 7.92 -1.96 3.51
CA ASN A 48 8.20 -3.39 3.41
C ASN A 48 7.85 -4.12 4.73
N ASP A 49 8.19 -5.41 4.81
CA ASP A 49 7.97 -6.23 6.02
C ASP A 49 8.69 -5.71 7.27
N ASP A 50 9.84 -5.07 7.07
CA ASP A 50 10.70 -4.51 8.12
C ASP A 50 10.28 -3.09 8.55
N TRP A 51 9.10 -2.62 8.10
CA TRP A 51 8.58 -1.28 8.40
C TRP A 51 9.47 -0.12 7.90
N VAL A 52 10.26 -0.38 6.86
CA VAL A 52 11.05 0.64 6.17
C VAL A 52 10.23 1.21 5.02
N ALA A 53 10.10 2.53 4.96
CA ALA A 53 9.45 3.21 3.85
C ALA A 53 10.41 3.46 2.70
N HIS A 54 9.95 3.21 1.48
CA HIS A 54 10.75 3.32 0.26
C HIS A 54 10.17 4.34 -0.74
N ALA A 55 8.88 4.65 -0.64
CA ALA A 55 8.20 5.53 -1.57
C ALA A 55 6.93 6.13 -0.98
N ASP A 56 6.49 7.25 -1.56
CA ASP A 56 5.09 7.69 -1.49
C ASP A 56 4.32 7.12 -2.68
N ILE A 57 3.15 6.54 -2.40
CA ILE A 57 2.23 6.02 -3.40
C ILE A 57 0.86 6.70 -3.29
N VAL A 58 0.11 6.70 -4.38
CA VAL A 58 -1.28 7.16 -4.40
C VAL A 58 -2.18 6.00 -4.81
N VAL A 59 -3.14 5.64 -3.96
CA VAL A 59 -4.15 4.63 -4.30
C VAL A 59 -5.16 5.24 -5.25
N ARG A 60 -5.28 4.67 -6.46
CA ARG A 60 -6.17 5.11 -7.54
C ARG A 60 -7.46 4.31 -7.61
N ARG A 61 -7.42 3.05 -7.19
CA ARG A 61 -8.61 2.20 -7.12
C ARG A 61 -8.52 1.27 -5.91
N LEU A 62 -9.67 1.02 -5.30
CA LEU A 62 -9.85 0.06 -4.22
C LEU A 62 -11.13 -0.72 -4.46
N GLN A 63 -11.05 -2.05 -4.38
CA GLN A 63 -12.18 -2.95 -4.57
C GLN A 63 -12.25 -3.92 -3.41
N TRP A 64 -13.44 -4.03 -2.80
CA TRP A 64 -13.76 -5.07 -1.83
C TRP A 64 -14.55 -6.17 -2.50
N GLU A 65 -14.08 -7.40 -2.36
CA GLU A 65 -14.74 -8.56 -2.93
C GLU A 65 -14.32 -9.81 -2.17
N ALA A 66 -15.26 -10.71 -1.88
CA ALA A 66 -15.00 -12.02 -1.26
C ALA A 66 -14.09 -11.96 -0.01
N GLY A 67 -14.27 -10.96 0.86
CA GLY A 67 -13.46 -10.80 2.07
C GLY A 67 -12.02 -10.36 1.82
N GLN A 68 -11.74 -9.77 0.65
CA GLN A 68 -10.44 -9.24 0.26
C GLN A 68 -10.54 -7.77 -0.16
N THR A 69 -9.40 -7.09 -0.12
CA THR A 69 -9.22 -5.75 -0.68
C THR A 69 -8.16 -5.78 -1.76
N THR A 70 -8.55 -5.47 -2.99
CA THR A 70 -7.61 -5.27 -4.11
C THR A 70 -7.39 -3.77 -4.30
N LEU A 71 -6.12 -3.37 -4.35
CA LEU A 71 -5.67 -1.99 -4.46
C LEU A 71 -4.90 -1.83 -5.76
N TRP A 72 -5.13 -0.73 -6.46
CA TRP A 72 -4.27 -0.25 -7.53
C TRP A 72 -3.69 1.08 -7.11
N PHE A 73 -2.37 1.17 -7.12
CA PHE A 73 -1.66 2.37 -6.71
C PHE A 73 -0.60 2.75 -7.72
N GLU A 74 -0.27 4.03 -7.70
CA GLU A 74 0.78 4.64 -8.50
C GLU A 74 1.91 5.08 -7.57
N VAL A 75 3.16 4.83 -7.96
CA VAL A 75 4.33 5.33 -7.22
C VAL A 75 4.52 6.80 -7.55
N GLN A 76 4.25 7.69 -6.59
CA GLN A 76 4.36 9.13 -6.81
C GLN A 76 5.78 9.64 -6.60
N ARG A 77 6.49 9.11 -5.60
CA ARG A 77 7.84 9.54 -5.23
C ARG A 77 8.63 8.37 -4.68
N LEU A 78 9.87 8.22 -5.14
CA LEU A 78 10.84 7.30 -4.53
C LEU A 78 11.69 8.05 -3.50
N TYR A 79 12.02 7.37 -2.40
CA TYR A 79 12.95 7.91 -1.43
C TYR A 79 14.39 7.52 -1.81
N PRO A 80 15.32 8.49 -1.96
CA PRO A 80 16.72 8.18 -2.22
C PRO A 80 17.36 7.34 -1.10
N THR A 81 16.85 7.51 0.12
CA THR A 81 17.28 6.74 1.29
C THR A 81 16.04 6.26 2.03
N PRO A 82 15.76 4.94 2.02
CA PRO A 82 14.67 4.37 2.81
C PRO A 82 14.86 4.60 4.31
N PHE A 83 13.78 4.77 5.05
CA PHE A 83 13.81 5.07 6.49
C PHE A 83 12.77 4.27 7.29
N PRO A 84 13.05 3.93 8.56
CA PRO A 84 12.10 3.21 9.40
C PRO A 84 10.90 4.10 9.77
N VAL A 85 9.69 3.51 9.79
CA VAL A 85 8.44 4.20 10.16
C VAL A 85 7.95 3.81 11.56
N LYS A 86 8.51 2.75 12.14
CA LYS A 86 8.30 2.37 13.54
C LYS A 86 9.61 2.50 14.30
N GLU A 87 9.53 3.14 15.46
CA GLU A 87 10.51 3.01 16.55
C GLU A 87 10.21 1.77 17.38
#